data_AF-A0A830GYL2-F1
#
_entry.id   AF-A0A830GYL2-F1
#
_cell.length_a   1.000
_cell.length_b   1.000
_cell.length_c   1.000
_cell.angle_alpha   90.00
_cell.angle_beta   90.00
_cell.angle_gamma   90.00
#
_symmetry.space_group_name_H-M   'P 1'
#
loop_
_entity.id
_entity.type
_entity.pdbx_description
1 polymer ?
#
loop_
_entity_poly.entity_id
_entity_poly.type
_entity_poly.pdbx_seq_one_letter_code
_entity_poly.pdbx_strand_id
1 'polypeptide(L)'
;MFDPPRWLEELTKDSRPLEKAIHGDRLDVTDVEGLLNAPFHPLAAAADYYARSVKGNRGSFIRNIYVTYTNVCVTNCTFCAFYARPGSEKGYLIEPKKMAALVGKAWRDLGIAEIHMVGGNNPSIGLDYYEELIKSIKEAAPRASLKAFTAEEIWFIAKTTGNSVREVLQRFKELGLDAMPGGGTEILDEEIQRRIAPLKASPEEYLSVQEEAHRLGIKTNSIMMYGHIEEPIHIARHITRLTELQRRAPGLVSFIPVRFNPGSTPLGKLSAGKARLDGQYDLRIIAASRLALLGLVDNIVAYWVSMGDKLAQAALSHGANDLGGTFYNEAVISAASGRESAGKRADELAYMLKTAGWEPYERDTTYEKYYRAGDQVAH
;
A
#
# COMPACT_ATOMS: atom_id res chain seq x y z
N MET A 1 24.08 -9.34 -7.51
CA MET A 1 24.14 -10.65 -6.86
C MET A 1 24.48 -10.39 -5.41
N PHE A 2 23.69 -10.92 -4.48
CA PHE A 2 23.96 -10.78 -3.05
C PHE A 2 24.97 -11.85 -2.62
N ASP A 3 25.69 -11.58 -1.53
CA ASP A 3 26.64 -12.51 -0.91
C ASP A 3 26.05 -12.94 0.46
N PRO A 4 25.16 -13.96 0.47
CA PRO A 4 24.54 -14.40 1.72
C PRO A 4 25.57 -15.05 2.64
N PRO A 5 25.43 -14.92 3.97
CA PRO A 5 26.32 -15.59 4.90
C PRO A 5 26.10 -17.10 4.84
N ARG A 6 27.17 -17.87 5.08
CA ARG A 6 27.13 -19.34 5.01
C ARG A 6 26.01 -20.01 5.81
N TRP A 7 25.67 -19.47 6.98
CA TRP A 7 24.58 -20.04 7.79
C TRP A 7 23.22 -19.92 7.10
N LEU A 8 23.03 -18.89 6.28
CA LEU A 8 21.80 -18.68 5.53
C LEU A 8 21.73 -19.64 4.34
N GLU A 9 22.83 -19.81 3.60
CA GLU A 9 22.94 -20.82 2.53
C GLU A 9 22.63 -22.23 3.06
N GLU A 10 23.21 -22.62 4.19
CA GLU A 10 22.94 -23.92 4.82
C GLU A 10 21.47 -24.08 5.26
N LEU A 11 20.80 -22.97 5.60
CA LEU A 11 19.40 -22.96 6.03
C LEU A 11 18.43 -23.05 4.84
N THR A 12 18.83 -22.58 3.65
CA THR A 12 17.99 -22.50 2.46
C THR A 12 18.23 -23.59 1.43
N LYS A 13 19.31 -24.38 1.55
CA LYS A 13 19.78 -25.38 0.58
C LYS A 13 18.74 -26.39 0.07
N ASP A 14 17.75 -26.71 0.90
CA ASP A 14 16.70 -27.68 0.55
C ASP A 14 15.51 -27.03 -0.22
N SER A 15 15.59 -25.73 -0.52
CA SER A 15 14.56 -24.99 -1.25
C SER A 15 15.20 -24.17 -2.37
N ARG A 16 15.10 -24.69 -3.60
CA ARG A 16 15.58 -23.99 -4.80
C ARG A 16 15.07 -22.55 -4.94
N PRO A 17 13.79 -22.23 -4.67
CA PRO A 17 13.33 -20.84 -4.67
C PRO A 17 14.04 -19.94 -3.65
N LEU A 18 14.31 -20.46 -2.44
CA LEU A 18 15.04 -19.70 -1.42
C LEU A 18 16.50 -19.48 -1.83
N GLU A 19 17.19 -20.51 -2.31
CA GLU A 19 18.56 -20.38 -2.84
C GLU A 19 18.66 -19.27 -3.89
N LYS A 20 17.79 -19.31 -4.90
CA LYS A 20 17.71 -18.27 -5.92
C LYS A 20 17.48 -16.88 -5.31
N ALA A 21 16.52 -16.78 -4.39
CA ALA A 21 16.19 -15.50 -3.78
C ALA A 21 17.34 -14.92 -2.95
N ILE A 22 18.05 -15.74 -2.16
CA ILE A 22 19.16 -15.26 -1.34
C ILE A 22 20.40 -14.88 -2.14
N HIS A 23 20.59 -15.39 -3.36
CA HIS A 23 21.66 -14.92 -4.24
C HIS A 23 21.26 -13.70 -5.08
N GLY A 24 19.98 -13.29 -5.02
CA GLY A 24 19.44 -12.19 -5.82
C GLY A 24 19.22 -12.57 -7.28
N ASP A 25 18.98 -13.85 -7.55
CA ASP A 25 18.62 -14.31 -8.87
C ASP A 25 17.25 -13.78 -9.27
N ARG A 26 17.01 -13.71 -10.59
CA ARG A 26 15.67 -13.41 -11.09
C ARG A 26 14.73 -14.57 -10.75
N LEU A 27 13.66 -14.24 -10.04
CA LEU A 27 12.56 -15.14 -9.74
C LEU A 27 11.48 -15.00 -10.81
N ASP A 28 11.02 -16.13 -11.34
CA ASP A 28 9.80 -16.21 -12.14
C ASP A 28 8.58 -16.52 -11.25
N VAL A 29 7.38 -16.60 -11.85
CA VAL A 29 6.14 -16.88 -11.12
C VAL A 29 6.22 -18.18 -10.32
N THR A 30 6.86 -19.22 -10.86
CA THR A 30 6.98 -20.52 -10.20
C THR A 30 7.91 -20.44 -9.00
N ASP A 31 9.00 -19.68 -9.10
CA ASP A 31 9.87 -19.43 -7.96
C ASP A 31 9.14 -18.65 -6.85
N VAL A 32 8.40 -17.60 -7.20
CA VAL A 32 7.65 -16.80 -6.22
C VAL A 32 6.56 -17.64 -5.54
N GLU A 33 5.85 -18.48 -6.29
CA GLU A 33 4.91 -19.44 -5.71
C GLU A 33 5.64 -20.47 -4.82
N GLY A 34 6.83 -20.90 -5.23
CA GLY A 34 7.70 -21.76 -4.45
C GLY A 34 8.13 -21.16 -3.11
N LEU A 35 8.37 -19.85 -3.04
CA LEU A 35 8.63 -19.14 -1.77
C LEU A 35 7.43 -19.24 -0.81
N LEU A 36 6.20 -19.16 -1.33
CA LEU A 36 5.00 -19.32 -0.50
C LEU A 36 4.89 -20.74 0.06
N ASN A 37 5.45 -21.74 -0.59
CA ASN A 37 5.44 -23.13 -0.13
C ASN A 37 6.73 -23.54 0.62
N ALA A 38 7.71 -22.65 0.73
CA ALA A 38 8.99 -22.95 1.36
C ALA A 38 8.84 -23.21 2.88
N PRO A 39 9.79 -23.94 3.49
CA PRO A 39 9.84 -24.10 4.95
C PRO A 39 9.80 -22.74 5.66
N PHE A 40 8.89 -22.59 6.62
CA PHE A 40 8.55 -21.28 7.21
C PHE A 40 9.75 -20.58 7.87
N HIS A 41 10.51 -21.30 8.69
CA HIS A 41 11.62 -20.71 9.44
C HIS A 41 12.79 -20.26 8.54
N PRO A 42 13.25 -21.06 7.55
CA PRO A 42 14.19 -20.59 6.54
C PRO A 42 13.71 -19.35 5.78
N LEU A 43 12.44 -19.34 5.34
CA LEU A 43 11.84 -18.20 4.65
C LEU A 43 11.87 -16.93 5.53
N ALA A 44 11.44 -17.05 6.79
CA ALA A 44 11.42 -15.94 7.73
C ALA A 44 12.82 -15.39 8.02
N ALA A 45 13.79 -16.28 8.28
CA ALA A 45 15.17 -15.89 8.58
C ALA A 45 15.84 -15.18 7.39
N ALA A 46 15.64 -15.68 6.17
CA ALA A 46 16.13 -15.05 4.94
C ALA A 46 15.52 -13.65 4.75
N ALA A 47 14.20 -13.52 4.94
CA ALA A 47 13.51 -12.26 4.78
C ALA A 47 13.93 -11.22 5.83
N ASP A 48 14.07 -11.60 7.11
CA ASP A 48 14.54 -10.69 8.17
C ASP A 48 15.98 -10.23 7.90
N TYR A 49 16.87 -11.18 7.56
CA TYR A 49 18.27 -10.86 7.21
C TYR A 49 18.33 -9.79 6.12
N TYR A 50 17.59 -9.99 5.03
CA TYR A 50 17.60 -9.04 3.92
C TYR A 50 16.93 -7.71 4.26
N ALA A 51 15.81 -7.72 5.00
CA ALA A 51 15.16 -6.49 5.43
C ALA A 51 16.12 -5.60 6.25
N ARG A 52 16.86 -6.20 7.19
CA ARG A 52 17.85 -5.46 8.00
C ARG A 52 19.04 -5.01 7.17
N SER A 53 19.55 -5.87 6.29
CA SER A 53 20.73 -5.60 5.46
C SER A 53 20.49 -4.44 4.50
N VAL A 54 19.39 -4.44 3.76
CA VAL A 54 19.11 -3.39 2.76
C VAL A 54 18.76 -2.03 3.39
N LYS A 55 18.26 -2.04 4.63
CA LYS A 55 17.88 -0.81 5.33
C LYS A 55 18.94 -0.29 6.29
N GLY A 56 19.99 -1.05 6.56
CA GLY A 56 20.95 -0.74 7.62
C GLY A 56 20.28 -0.68 8.99
N ASN A 57 19.38 -1.64 9.26
CA ASN A 57 18.58 -1.76 10.50
C ASN A 57 17.65 -0.56 10.80
N ARG A 58 17.37 0.30 9.82
CA ARG A 58 16.38 1.39 9.93
C ARG A 58 14.97 0.86 9.72
N GLY A 59 14.13 0.97 10.74
CA GLY A 59 12.69 0.78 10.64
C GLY A 59 12.01 2.13 10.50
N SER A 60 11.01 2.24 9.63
CA SER A 60 10.41 3.55 9.33
C SER A 60 8.90 3.63 9.50
N PHE A 61 8.42 4.86 9.62
CA PHE A 61 7.01 5.24 9.53
C PHE A 61 6.89 6.70 9.07
N ILE A 62 5.68 7.15 8.71
CA ILE A 62 5.40 8.55 8.37
C ILE A 62 4.27 9.13 9.23
N ARG A 63 4.35 10.43 9.55
CA ARG A 63 3.21 11.17 10.08
C ARG A 63 2.26 11.52 8.95
N ASN A 64 1.11 10.87 8.91
CA ASN A 64 0.09 11.13 7.90
C ASN A 64 -1.32 11.20 8.48
N ILE A 65 -2.19 11.84 7.71
CA ILE A 65 -3.64 11.68 7.83
C ILE A 65 -4.18 10.89 6.65
N TYR A 66 -5.31 10.26 6.87
CA TYR A 66 -6.12 9.65 5.85
C TYR A 66 -7.40 10.45 5.68
N VAL A 67 -7.70 10.85 4.46
CA VAL A 67 -8.91 11.62 4.14
C VAL A 67 -9.62 11.03 2.94
N THR A 68 -10.95 11.11 2.97
CA THR A 68 -11.78 10.62 1.87
C THR A 68 -12.74 11.70 1.39
N TYR A 69 -12.58 12.13 0.14
CA TYR A 69 -13.34 13.26 -0.42
C TYR A 69 -14.77 12.87 -0.84
N THR A 70 -15.00 11.60 -1.16
CA THR A 70 -16.34 11.04 -1.41
C THR A 70 -16.36 9.55 -1.09
N ASN A 71 -17.47 9.04 -0.58
CA ASN A 71 -17.74 7.60 -0.51
C ASN A 71 -18.66 7.12 -1.64
N VAL A 72 -19.13 7.98 -2.55
CA VAL A 72 -19.98 7.59 -3.67
C VAL A 72 -19.15 6.80 -4.68
N CYS A 73 -19.57 5.58 -5.01
CA CYS A 73 -18.78 4.70 -5.88
C CYS A 73 -19.68 3.79 -6.74
N VAL A 74 -19.34 3.67 -8.02
CA VAL A 74 -20.02 2.75 -8.97
C VAL A 74 -19.37 1.37 -9.08
N THR A 75 -18.18 1.18 -8.53
CA THR A 75 -17.35 -0.02 -8.72
C THR A 75 -17.90 -1.26 -8.03
N ASN A 76 -18.71 -1.09 -6.97
CA ASN A 76 -19.46 -2.15 -6.30
C ASN A 76 -18.62 -3.39 -5.89
N CYS A 77 -17.43 -3.17 -5.33
CA CYS A 77 -16.53 -4.22 -4.88
C CYS A 77 -17.16 -5.07 -3.76
N THR A 78 -17.03 -6.40 -3.85
CA THR A 78 -17.68 -7.33 -2.91
C THR A 78 -17.09 -7.32 -1.50
N PHE A 79 -15.89 -6.76 -1.33
CA PHE A 79 -15.18 -6.66 -0.05
C PHE A 79 -15.24 -5.25 0.57
N CYS A 80 -15.74 -4.24 -0.13
CA CYS A 80 -15.72 -2.88 0.37
C CYS A 80 -17.00 -2.58 1.17
N ALA A 81 -16.85 -2.24 2.45
CA ALA A 81 -17.97 -1.84 3.31
C ALA A 81 -18.20 -0.31 3.35
N PHE A 82 -17.29 0.47 2.77
CA PHE A 82 -17.24 1.93 2.93
C PHE A 82 -18.11 2.69 1.92
N TYR A 83 -18.27 2.16 0.71
CA TYR A 83 -18.88 2.92 -0.38
C TYR A 83 -20.41 3.00 -0.29
N ALA A 84 -20.93 4.10 -0.82
CA ALA A 84 -22.35 4.32 -1.07
C ALA A 84 -22.61 4.28 -2.59
N ARG A 85 -23.71 3.65 -3.01
CA ARG A 85 -24.13 3.72 -4.41
C ARG A 85 -24.60 5.15 -4.76
N PRO A 86 -24.48 5.59 -6.03
CA PRO A 86 -25.06 6.86 -6.46
C PRO A 86 -26.53 6.99 -6.06
N GLY A 87 -26.91 8.15 -5.52
CA GLY A 87 -28.27 8.43 -5.03
C GLY A 87 -28.58 7.88 -3.62
N SER A 88 -27.66 7.16 -2.98
CA SER A 88 -27.84 6.74 -1.59
C SER A 88 -27.77 7.92 -0.63
N GLU A 89 -28.66 7.96 0.37
CA GLU A 89 -28.64 8.95 1.46
C GLU A 89 -27.36 8.91 2.30
N LYS A 90 -26.61 7.79 2.26
CA LYS A 90 -25.30 7.64 2.92
C LYS A 90 -24.14 8.22 2.09
N GLY A 91 -24.42 8.61 0.84
CA GLY A 91 -23.44 9.17 -0.08
C GLY A 91 -23.09 10.60 0.30
N TYR A 92 -21.81 10.95 0.23
CA TYR A 92 -21.34 12.32 0.42
C TYR A 92 -20.28 12.72 -0.61
N LEU A 93 -20.18 14.01 -0.86
CA LEU A 93 -19.10 14.65 -1.59
C LEU A 93 -18.67 15.89 -0.81
N ILE A 94 -17.40 15.94 -0.39
CA ILE A 94 -16.87 17.06 0.39
C ILE A 94 -16.44 18.16 -0.57
N GLU A 95 -16.86 19.40 -0.35
CA GLU A 95 -16.39 20.53 -1.14
C GLU A 95 -14.85 20.70 -1.02
N PRO A 96 -14.13 21.04 -2.10
CA PRO A 96 -12.67 21.18 -2.10
C PRO A 96 -12.12 22.06 -0.96
N LYS A 97 -12.71 23.25 -0.79
CA LYS A 97 -12.30 24.20 0.26
C LYS A 97 -12.56 23.69 1.67
N LYS A 98 -13.64 22.92 1.86
CA LYS A 98 -13.94 22.28 3.16
C LYS A 98 -12.93 21.19 3.48
N MET A 99 -12.55 20.38 2.48
CA MET A 99 -11.48 19.39 2.65
C MET A 99 -10.15 20.07 2.97
N ALA A 100 -9.78 21.11 2.23
CA ALA A 100 -8.56 21.87 2.46
C ALA A 100 -8.50 22.49 3.86
N ALA A 101 -9.61 23.02 4.39
CA ALA A 101 -9.68 23.54 5.75
C ALA A 101 -9.42 22.44 6.80
N LEU A 102 -9.98 21.24 6.61
CA LEU A 102 -9.76 20.08 7.48
C LEU A 102 -8.29 19.64 7.44
N VAL A 103 -7.73 19.50 6.24
CA VAL A 103 -6.33 19.11 6.03
C VAL A 103 -5.37 20.14 6.61
N GLY A 104 -5.60 21.44 6.36
CA GLY A 104 -4.77 22.51 6.88
C GLY A 104 -4.78 22.59 8.40
N LYS A 105 -5.93 22.31 9.05
CA LYS A 105 -6.02 22.20 10.50
C LYS A 105 -5.20 21.00 11.00
N ALA A 106 -5.40 19.82 10.43
CA ALA A 106 -4.65 18.62 10.80
C ALA A 106 -3.14 18.79 10.61
N TRP A 107 -2.73 19.48 9.54
CA TRP A 107 -1.32 19.77 9.27
C TRP A 107 -0.67 20.63 10.36
N ARG A 108 -1.33 21.71 10.79
CA ARG A 108 -0.83 22.58 11.86
C ARG A 108 -0.84 21.89 13.23
N ASP A 109 -1.89 21.13 13.53
CA ASP A 109 -2.10 20.59 14.88
C ASP A 109 -1.31 19.30 15.12
N LEU A 110 -1.08 18.49 14.08
CA LEU A 110 -0.48 17.15 14.20
C LEU A 110 0.92 17.05 13.59
N GLY A 111 1.38 18.08 12.87
CA GLY A 111 2.69 18.08 12.21
C GLY A 111 2.83 16.97 11.16
N ILE A 112 1.80 16.75 10.34
CA ILE A 112 1.84 15.68 9.33
C ILE A 112 2.78 16.03 8.17
N ALA A 113 3.50 15.02 7.68
CA ALA A 113 4.36 15.11 6.51
C ALA A 113 3.62 14.69 5.22
N GLU A 114 2.57 13.88 5.34
CA GLU A 114 1.83 13.34 4.20
C GLU A 114 0.31 13.43 4.39
N ILE A 115 -0.39 13.75 3.31
CA ILE A 115 -1.84 13.66 3.18
C ILE A 115 -2.13 12.47 2.27
N HIS A 116 -2.70 11.40 2.82
CA HIS A 116 -3.19 10.26 2.05
C HIS A 116 -4.66 10.49 1.71
N MET A 117 -4.96 10.70 0.43
CA MET A 117 -6.32 10.98 -0.03
C MET A 117 -6.81 9.98 -1.08
N VAL A 118 -7.98 9.40 -0.84
CA VAL A 118 -8.67 8.52 -1.80
C VAL A 118 -10.16 8.84 -1.82
N GLY A 119 -10.89 8.32 -2.80
CA GLY A 119 -12.34 8.40 -2.83
C GLY A 119 -12.99 7.26 -3.58
N GLY A 120 -14.31 7.32 -3.65
CA GLY A 120 -15.08 6.45 -4.53
C GLY A 120 -15.08 6.95 -5.98
N ASN A 121 -15.28 6.02 -6.91
CA ASN A 121 -15.49 6.31 -8.33
C ASN A 121 -16.88 6.92 -8.53
N ASN A 122 -16.99 8.23 -8.33
CA ASN A 122 -18.23 8.98 -8.45
C ASN A 122 -18.36 9.61 -9.85
N PRO A 123 -19.30 9.17 -10.69
CA PRO A 123 -19.44 9.63 -12.08
C PRO A 123 -19.96 11.07 -12.20
N SER A 124 -20.45 11.67 -11.12
CA SER A 124 -20.95 13.05 -11.10
C SER A 124 -19.85 14.10 -10.93
N ILE A 125 -18.60 13.68 -10.66
CA ILE A 125 -17.49 14.58 -10.40
C ILE A 125 -16.76 14.90 -11.71
N GLY A 126 -16.74 16.18 -12.07
CA GLY A 126 -15.96 16.72 -13.19
C GLY A 126 -14.48 16.89 -12.85
N LEU A 127 -13.65 17.10 -13.87
CA LEU A 127 -12.20 17.27 -13.70
C LEU A 127 -11.86 18.52 -12.87
N ASP A 128 -12.63 19.58 -13.03
CA ASP A 128 -12.54 20.85 -12.32
C ASP A 128 -12.61 20.70 -10.79
N TYR A 129 -13.45 19.80 -10.28
CA TYR A 129 -13.49 19.50 -8.85
C TYR A 129 -12.15 18.94 -8.35
N TYR A 130 -11.56 17.99 -9.07
CA TYR A 130 -10.30 17.36 -8.66
C TYR A 130 -9.15 18.36 -8.69
N GLU A 131 -9.12 19.24 -9.69
CA GLU A 131 -8.12 20.29 -9.80
C GLU A 131 -8.21 21.31 -8.66
N GLU A 132 -9.41 21.79 -8.35
CA GLU A 132 -9.64 22.69 -7.22
C GLU A 132 -9.31 22.00 -5.89
N LEU A 133 -9.58 20.70 -5.75
CA LEU A 133 -9.27 19.91 -4.56
C LEU A 133 -7.76 19.83 -4.32
N ILE A 134 -6.98 19.47 -5.34
CA ILE A 134 -5.51 19.40 -5.25
C ILE A 134 -4.95 20.77 -4.90
N LYS A 135 -5.34 21.81 -5.65
CA LYS A 135 -4.86 23.18 -5.45
C LYS A 135 -5.17 23.69 -4.06
N SER A 136 -6.41 23.57 -3.61
CA SER A 136 -6.85 24.02 -2.29
C SER A 136 -6.10 23.32 -1.16
N ILE A 137 -5.86 22.00 -1.28
CA ILE A 137 -5.11 21.25 -0.27
C ILE A 137 -3.65 21.70 -0.21
N LYS A 138 -2.99 21.87 -1.36
CA LYS A 138 -1.59 22.32 -1.41
C LYS A 138 -1.44 23.74 -0.90
N GLU A 139 -2.40 24.63 -1.12
CA GLU A 139 -2.41 25.96 -0.52
C GLU A 139 -2.56 25.91 1.02
N ALA A 140 -3.41 25.00 1.54
CA ALA A 140 -3.67 24.88 2.97
C ALA A 140 -2.55 24.16 3.75
N ALA A 141 -1.78 23.28 3.11
CA ALA A 141 -0.70 22.50 3.70
C ALA A 141 0.51 22.36 2.74
N PRO A 142 1.20 23.47 2.41
CA PRO A 142 2.18 23.52 1.30
C PRO A 142 3.41 22.64 1.51
N ARG A 143 3.74 22.31 2.77
CA ARG A 143 4.91 21.46 3.10
C ARG A 143 4.58 19.98 3.24
N ALA A 144 3.30 19.62 3.26
CA ALA A 144 2.91 18.21 3.28
C ALA A 144 2.87 17.66 1.86
N SER A 145 3.34 16.43 1.69
CA SER A 145 3.21 15.69 0.44
C SER A 145 1.76 15.25 0.24
N LEU A 146 1.18 15.59 -0.89
CA LEU A 146 -0.14 15.12 -1.31
C LEU A 146 0.01 13.80 -2.05
N LYS A 147 -0.30 12.70 -1.35
CA LYS A 147 -0.40 11.36 -1.93
C LYS A 147 -1.86 11.05 -2.19
N ALA A 148 -2.32 11.28 -3.42
CA ALA A 148 -3.74 11.20 -3.75
C ALA A 148 -4.02 10.38 -5.00
N PHE A 149 -5.25 9.86 -5.07
CA PHE A 149 -5.82 9.12 -6.21
C PHE A 149 -5.06 7.84 -6.56
N THR A 150 -5.72 6.71 -6.33
CA THR A 150 -5.25 5.41 -6.80
C THR A 150 -5.18 5.36 -8.33
N ALA A 151 -4.43 4.41 -8.88
CA ALA A 151 -4.43 4.18 -10.32
C ALA A 151 -5.83 3.79 -10.86
N GLU A 152 -6.66 3.15 -10.02
CA GLU A 152 -8.08 2.91 -10.31
C GLU A 152 -8.86 4.22 -10.45
N GLU A 153 -8.69 5.17 -9.52
CA GLU A 153 -9.34 6.48 -9.59
C GLU A 153 -8.86 7.28 -10.80
N ILE A 154 -7.56 7.29 -11.11
CA ILE A 154 -7.01 7.99 -12.28
C ILE A 154 -7.58 7.40 -13.59
N TRP A 155 -7.64 6.05 -13.70
CA TRP A 155 -8.27 5.39 -14.85
C TRP A 155 -9.74 5.79 -14.99
N PHE A 156 -10.49 5.76 -13.88
CA PHE A 156 -11.89 6.13 -13.87
C PHE A 156 -12.10 7.59 -14.26
N ILE A 157 -11.35 8.52 -13.67
CA ILE A 157 -11.39 9.96 -13.96
C ILE A 157 -11.11 10.20 -15.44
N ALA A 158 -10.04 9.62 -15.99
CA ALA A 158 -9.70 9.76 -17.40
C ALA A 158 -10.87 9.32 -18.30
N LYS A 159 -11.44 8.14 -18.01
CA LYS A 159 -12.56 7.57 -18.76
C LYS A 159 -13.83 8.40 -18.68
N THR A 160 -14.23 8.88 -17.50
CA THR A 160 -15.49 9.62 -17.31
C THR A 160 -15.41 11.07 -17.77
N THR A 161 -14.21 11.65 -17.79
CA THR A 161 -14.00 13.04 -18.23
C THR A 161 -13.58 13.14 -19.69
N GLY A 162 -13.35 12.02 -20.38
CA GLY A 162 -12.92 11.98 -21.77
C GLY A 162 -11.46 12.38 -22.00
N ASN A 163 -10.64 12.42 -20.95
CA ASN A 163 -9.22 12.77 -21.01
C ASN A 163 -8.35 11.51 -21.11
N SER A 164 -7.10 11.66 -21.54
CA SER A 164 -6.13 10.58 -21.43
C SER A 164 -5.60 10.46 -20.00
N VAL A 165 -5.16 9.25 -19.59
CA VAL A 165 -4.50 9.04 -18.28
C VAL A 165 -3.29 9.96 -18.12
N ARG A 166 -2.48 10.11 -19.17
CA ARG A 166 -1.31 11.01 -19.18
C ARG A 166 -1.70 12.46 -18.91
N GLU A 167 -2.76 12.94 -19.58
CA GLU A 167 -3.24 14.32 -19.41
C GLU A 167 -3.72 14.57 -17.98
N VAL A 168 -4.52 13.66 -17.41
CA VAL A 168 -5.00 13.76 -16.03
C VAL A 168 -3.81 13.82 -15.06
N LEU A 169 -2.87 12.87 -15.17
CA LEU A 169 -1.69 12.82 -14.32
C LEU A 169 -0.81 14.06 -14.45
N GLN A 170 -0.61 14.56 -15.66
CA GLN A 170 0.20 15.76 -15.90
C GLN A 170 -0.44 16.99 -15.26
N ARG A 171 -1.75 17.21 -15.46
CA ARG A 171 -2.49 18.31 -14.83
C ARG A 171 -2.44 18.23 -13.31
N PHE A 172 -2.66 17.03 -12.76
CA PHE A 172 -2.65 16.84 -11.31
C PHE A 172 -1.24 17.07 -10.73
N LYS A 173 -0.19 16.62 -11.42
CA LYS A 173 1.20 16.88 -11.02
C LYS A 173 1.51 18.37 -11.03
N GLU A 174 1.11 19.11 -12.07
CA GLU A 174 1.31 20.56 -12.19
C GLU A 174 0.60 21.34 -11.07
N LEU A 175 -0.52 20.82 -10.57
CA LEU A 175 -1.26 21.39 -9.44
C LEU A 175 -0.71 20.98 -8.06
N GLY A 176 0.23 20.03 -8.00
CA GLY A 176 0.93 19.64 -6.78
C GLY A 176 0.58 18.25 -6.23
N LEU A 177 0.11 17.33 -7.07
CA LEU A 177 0.14 15.89 -6.75
C LEU A 177 1.60 15.41 -6.64
N ASP A 178 1.99 14.94 -5.46
CA ASP A 178 3.38 14.54 -5.17
C ASP A 178 3.61 13.03 -5.39
N ALA A 179 2.61 12.20 -5.09
CA ALA A 179 2.69 10.74 -5.21
C ALA A 179 1.29 10.12 -5.35
N MET A 180 1.23 8.83 -5.71
CA MET A 180 -0.03 8.08 -5.71
C MET A 180 -0.05 6.95 -4.67
N PRO A 181 -1.17 6.73 -3.97
CA PRO A 181 -1.35 5.55 -3.13
C PRO A 181 -1.46 4.27 -3.97
N GLY A 182 -1.26 3.11 -3.33
CA GLY A 182 -1.23 1.81 -4.02
C GLY A 182 -2.55 1.05 -4.05
N GLY A 183 -3.63 1.66 -3.55
CA GLY A 183 -4.99 1.10 -3.60
C GLY A 183 -5.45 0.80 -5.02
N GLY A 184 -6.50 -0.02 -5.16
CA GLY A 184 -7.15 -0.25 -6.46
C GLY A 184 -6.88 -1.61 -7.08
N THR A 185 -5.71 -2.23 -6.87
CA THR A 185 -5.38 -3.57 -7.43
C THR A 185 -6.20 -4.72 -6.84
N GLU A 186 -6.24 -4.78 -5.51
CA GLU A 186 -6.45 -5.98 -4.69
C GLU A 186 -5.51 -7.14 -5.06
N ILE A 187 -5.78 -7.81 -6.17
CA ILE A 187 -4.89 -8.78 -6.79
C ILE A 187 -4.80 -8.49 -8.29
N LEU A 188 -3.58 -8.40 -8.82
CA LEU A 188 -3.31 -8.29 -10.25
C LEU A 188 -3.49 -9.65 -10.94
N ASP A 189 -4.69 -10.21 -10.87
CA ASP A 189 -5.10 -11.44 -11.54
C ASP A 189 -6.56 -11.30 -11.96
N GLU A 190 -6.83 -11.53 -13.24
CA GLU A 190 -8.15 -11.27 -13.81
C GLU A 190 -9.22 -12.22 -13.26
N GLU A 191 -8.87 -13.47 -12.92
CA GLU A 191 -9.83 -14.42 -12.38
C GLU A 191 -10.38 -13.91 -11.04
N ILE A 192 -9.46 -13.48 -10.16
CA ILE A 192 -9.80 -12.94 -8.86
C ILE A 192 -10.58 -11.63 -9.02
N GLN A 193 -10.11 -10.70 -9.86
CA GLN A 193 -10.81 -9.43 -10.07
C GLN A 193 -12.24 -9.61 -10.58
N ARG A 194 -12.49 -10.51 -11.54
CA ARG A 194 -13.86 -10.82 -12.01
C ARG A 194 -14.79 -11.28 -10.89
N ARG A 195 -14.24 -11.95 -9.87
CA ARG A 195 -15.01 -12.49 -8.73
C ARG A 195 -15.25 -11.44 -7.65
N ILE A 196 -14.30 -10.52 -7.42
CA ILE A 196 -14.35 -9.61 -6.26
C ILE A 196 -14.62 -8.14 -6.60
N ALA A 197 -14.24 -7.68 -7.78
CA ALA A 197 -14.37 -6.29 -8.21
C ALA A 197 -14.46 -6.17 -9.75
N PRO A 198 -15.50 -6.73 -10.39
CA PRO A 198 -15.58 -6.84 -11.85
C PRO A 198 -15.72 -5.50 -12.60
N LEU A 199 -16.00 -4.39 -11.90
CA LEU A 199 -16.18 -3.07 -12.50
C LEU A 199 -14.95 -2.15 -12.34
N LYS A 200 -13.87 -2.64 -11.70
CA LYS A 200 -12.59 -1.94 -11.65
C LYS A 200 -11.89 -1.98 -13.02
N ALA A 201 -10.87 -1.14 -13.16
CA ALA A 201 -9.84 -1.31 -14.18
C ALA A 201 -9.27 -2.73 -14.12
N SER A 202 -9.00 -3.31 -15.30
CA SER A 202 -8.28 -4.59 -15.40
C SER A 202 -6.86 -4.48 -14.81
N PRO A 203 -6.19 -5.62 -14.52
CA PRO A 203 -4.80 -5.57 -14.05
C PRO A 203 -3.87 -4.82 -15.01
N GLU A 204 -4.06 -4.99 -16.32
CA GLU A 204 -3.30 -4.33 -17.37
C GLU A 204 -3.57 -2.82 -17.41
N GLU A 205 -4.83 -2.41 -17.30
CA GLU A 205 -5.22 -0.99 -17.22
C GLU A 205 -4.60 -0.34 -15.98
N TYR A 206 -4.71 -0.98 -14.80
CA TYR A 206 -4.06 -0.52 -13.57
C TYR A 206 -2.54 -0.35 -13.75
N LEU A 207 -1.87 -1.36 -14.30
CA LEU A 207 -0.41 -1.33 -14.51
C LEU A 207 0.01 -0.28 -15.54
N SER A 208 -0.83 0.01 -16.55
CA SER A 208 -0.58 1.06 -17.53
C SER A 208 -0.64 2.45 -16.92
N VAL A 209 -1.57 2.70 -15.99
CA VAL A 209 -1.68 3.97 -15.27
C VAL A 209 -0.47 4.17 -14.36
N GLN A 210 -0.07 3.12 -13.63
CA GLN A 210 1.14 3.12 -12.82
C GLN A 210 2.38 3.43 -13.66
N GLU A 211 2.55 2.76 -14.80
CA GLU A 211 3.68 3.02 -15.71
C GLU A 211 3.70 4.47 -16.20
N GLU A 212 2.55 5.03 -16.60
CA GLU A 212 2.49 6.41 -17.07
C GLU A 212 2.82 7.40 -15.96
N ALA A 213 2.35 7.14 -14.73
CA ALA A 213 2.74 7.91 -13.55
C ALA A 213 4.27 7.88 -13.35
N HIS A 214 4.90 6.71 -13.43
CA HIS A 214 6.35 6.56 -13.28
C HIS A 214 7.12 7.29 -14.38
N ARG A 215 6.66 7.22 -15.63
CA ARG A 215 7.26 7.95 -16.76
C ARG A 215 7.17 9.47 -16.60
N LEU A 216 6.12 9.95 -15.95
CA LEU A 216 5.96 11.35 -15.56
C LEU A 216 6.74 11.69 -14.29
N GLY A 217 7.47 10.76 -13.68
CA GLY A 217 8.24 10.96 -12.46
C GLY A 217 7.38 11.00 -11.18
N ILE A 218 6.13 10.57 -11.24
CA ILE A 218 5.25 10.43 -10.07
C ILE A 218 5.53 9.07 -9.43
N LYS A 219 5.94 9.08 -8.17
CA LYS A 219 6.19 7.87 -7.39
C LYS A 219 4.88 7.29 -6.87
N THR A 220 4.82 5.97 -6.76
CA THR A 220 3.60 5.29 -6.34
C THR A 220 3.89 4.17 -5.36
N ASN A 221 2.86 3.74 -4.64
CA ASN A 221 2.88 2.48 -3.91
C ASN A 221 2.14 1.40 -4.70
N SER A 222 2.26 0.16 -4.24
CA SER A 222 1.34 -0.92 -4.62
C SER A 222 0.87 -1.69 -3.40
N ILE A 223 -0.42 -2.03 -3.35
CA ILE A 223 -0.97 -2.93 -2.33
C ILE A 223 -1.27 -4.31 -2.93
N MET A 224 -1.40 -5.30 -2.06
CA MET A 224 -1.99 -6.59 -2.39
C MET A 224 -2.90 -7.05 -1.26
N MET A 225 -4.19 -7.14 -1.52
CA MET A 225 -5.13 -7.73 -0.57
C MET A 225 -4.98 -9.25 -0.62
N TYR A 226 -4.77 -9.87 0.55
CA TYR A 226 -4.53 -11.32 0.66
C TYR A 226 -5.34 -11.92 1.82
N GLY A 227 -5.47 -13.24 1.83
CA GLY A 227 -6.19 -14.00 2.86
C GLY A 227 -7.68 -14.18 2.58
N HIS A 228 -8.13 -13.91 1.36
CA HIS A 228 -9.52 -14.07 0.92
C HIS A 228 -9.73 -15.37 0.12
N ILE A 229 -10.12 -15.27 -1.14
CA ILE A 229 -10.43 -16.39 -2.03
C ILE A 229 -9.28 -16.75 -2.98
N GLU A 230 -8.12 -16.13 -2.80
CA GLU A 230 -6.97 -16.32 -3.66
C GLU A 230 -6.20 -17.59 -3.33
N GLU A 231 -5.30 -17.94 -4.23
CA GLU A 231 -4.44 -19.12 -4.15
C GLU A 231 -2.99 -18.65 -4.29
N PRO A 232 -1.99 -19.45 -3.89
CA PRO A 232 -0.59 -19.04 -3.93
C PRO A 232 -0.13 -18.54 -5.31
N ILE A 233 -0.59 -19.19 -6.39
CA ILE A 233 -0.35 -18.75 -7.77
C ILE A 233 -0.82 -17.31 -8.05
N HIS A 234 -1.95 -16.88 -7.48
CA HIS A 234 -2.49 -15.53 -7.67
C HIS A 234 -1.59 -14.48 -7.00
N ILE A 235 -1.08 -14.80 -5.80
CA ILE A 235 -0.09 -13.99 -5.08
C ILE A 235 1.21 -13.90 -5.89
N ALA A 236 1.69 -15.03 -6.40
CA ALA A 236 2.92 -15.09 -7.17
C ALA A 236 2.85 -14.28 -8.48
N ARG A 237 1.73 -14.38 -9.20
CA ARG A 237 1.46 -13.55 -10.40
C ARG A 237 1.43 -12.06 -10.07
N HIS A 238 0.79 -11.68 -8.95
CA HIS A 238 0.75 -10.29 -8.51
C HIS A 238 2.17 -9.73 -8.33
N ILE A 239 2.98 -10.38 -7.50
CA ILE A 239 4.33 -9.91 -7.17
C ILE A 239 5.23 -9.91 -8.42
N THR A 240 5.08 -10.91 -9.29
CA THR A 240 5.83 -10.98 -10.55
C THR A 240 5.47 -9.83 -11.49
N ARG A 241 4.19 -9.49 -11.64
CA ARG A 241 3.74 -8.33 -12.44
C ARG A 241 4.28 -7.01 -11.90
N LEU A 242 4.37 -6.84 -10.58
CA LEU A 242 5.01 -5.66 -9.97
C LEU A 242 6.51 -5.61 -10.23
N THR A 243 7.19 -6.77 -10.18
CA THR A 243 8.62 -6.90 -10.50
C THR A 243 8.88 -6.47 -11.94
N GLU A 244 8.04 -6.91 -12.88
CA GLU A 244 8.12 -6.53 -14.30
C GLU A 244 7.87 -5.04 -14.51
N LEU A 245 6.84 -4.47 -13.87
CA LEU A 245 6.58 -3.03 -13.87
C LEU A 245 7.79 -2.25 -13.36
N GLN A 246 8.33 -2.61 -12.20
CA GLN A 246 9.44 -1.88 -11.59
C GLN A 246 10.71 -1.94 -12.45
N ARG A 247 10.93 -3.03 -13.20
CA ARG A 247 12.07 -3.15 -14.12
C ARG A 247 11.91 -2.29 -15.37
N ARG A 248 10.71 -2.22 -15.95
CA ARG A 248 10.46 -1.46 -17.21
C ARG A 248 10.20 0.03 -16.98
N ALA A 249 9.61 0.39 -15.84
CA ALA A 249 9.32 1.77 -15.47
C ALA A 249 9.48 1.92 -13.94
N PRO A 250 10.70 2.16 -13.43
CA PRO A 250 10.95 2.28 -11.99
C PRO A 250 10.20 3.45 -11.36
N GLY A 251 9.39 3.17 -10.34
CA GLY A 251 8.61 4.19 -9.65
C GLY A 251 7.82 3.74 -8.42
N LEU A 252 7.69 2.42 -8.21
CA LEU A 252 7.18 1.87 -6.97
C LEU A 252 8.17 2.18 -5.84
N VAL A 253 7.70 2.82 -4.78
CA VAL A 253 8.51 3.13 -3.59
C VAL A 253 8.19 2.23 -2.41
N SER A 254 7.00 1.62 -2.36
CA SER A 254 6.70 0.60 -1.35
C SER A 254 5.67 -0.43 -1.82
N PHE A 255 5.75 -1.60 -1.19
CA PHE A 255 4.76 -2.67 -1.32
C PHE A 255 4.07 -2.93 0.02
N ILE A 256 2.74 -3.05 -0.01
CA ILE A 256 1.90 -3.10 1.17
C ILE A 256 0.96 -4.32 1.08
N PRO A 257 1.33 -5.46 1.67
CA PRO A 257 0.38 -6.55 1.87
C PRO A 257 -0.73 -6.11 2.83
N VAL A 258 -1.98 -6.14 2.36
CA VAL A 258 -3.14 -5.74 3.13
C VAL A 258 -3.91 -6.99 3.52
N ARG A 259 -3.98 -7.27 4.82
CA ARG A 259 -4.73 -8.40 5.32
C ARG A 259 -6.22 -8.20 5.05
N PHE A 260 -6.86 -9.18 4.43
CA PHE A 260 -8.30 -9.17 4.20
C PHE A 260 -9.06 -9.15 5.53
N ASN A 261 -9.93 -8.16 5.68
CA ASN A 261 -10.85 -8.06 6.81
C ASN A 261 -12.25 -8.39 6.29
N PRO A 262 -12.81 -9.57 6.62
CA PRO A 262 -14.05 -10.05 6.01
C PRO A 262 -15.26 -9.17 6.31
N GLY A 263 -15.35 -8.67 7.55
CA GLY A 263 -16.45 -7.82 8.00
C GLY A 263 -17.83 -8.40 7.66
N SER A 264 -18.81 -7.51 7.52
CA SER A 264 -20.16 -7.83 7.06
C SER A 264 -20.32 -7.62 5.55
N THR A 265 -19.34 -8.06 4.75
CA THR A 265 -19.30 -7.82 3.29
C THR A 265 -19.76 -9.05 2.49
N PRO A 266 -20.20 -8.89 1.23
CA PRO A 266 -20.48 -10.02 0.34
C PRO A 266 -19.31 -11.00 0.22
N LEU A 267 -18.06 -10.51 0.08
CA LEU A 267 -16.88 -11.36 0.03
C LEU A 267 -16.65 -12.06 1.37
N GLY A 268 -16.81 -11.35 2.49
CA GLY A 268 -16.69 -11.94 3.82
C GLY A 268 -17.63 -13.13 4.05
N LYS A 269 -18.86 -13.04 3.54
CA LYS A 269 -19.82 -14.17 3.54
C LYS A 269 -19.37 -15.30 2.62
N LEU A 270 -18.91 -14.99 1.40
CA LEU A 270 -18.47 -15.97 0.42
C LEU A 270 -17.21 -16.74 0.87
N SER A 271 -16.30 -16.05 1.57
CA SER A 271 -15.04 -16.60 2.05
C SER A 271 -15.13 -17.19 3.45
N ALA A 272 -16.32 -17.22 4.06
CA ALA A 272 -16.50 -17.79 5.39
C ALA A 272 -16.01 -19.25 5.44
N GLY A 273 -15.07 -19.53 6.33
CA GLY A 273 -14.42 -20.85 6.45
C GLY A 273 -13.41 -21.20 5.35
N LYS A 274 -13.17 -20.30 4.38
CA LYS A 274 -12.18 -20.46 3.30
C LYS A 274 -11.05 -19.44 3.35
N ALA A 275 -11.31 -18.27 3.94
CA ALA A 275 -10.34 -17.20 4.12
C ALA A 275 -9.14 -17.67 4.95
N ARG A 276 -7.93 -17.37 4.46
CA ARG A 276 -6.65 -17.69 5.14
C ARG A 276 -6.25 -16.52 6.01
N LEU A 277 -6.71 -16.54 7.26
CA LEU A 277 -6.54 -15.43 8.21
C LEU A 277 -5.67 -15.84 9.42
N ASP A 278 -4.85 -16.87 9.29
CA ASP A 278 -3.89 -17.23 10.34
C ASP A 278 -2.61 -16.40 10.26
N GLY A 279 -1.99 -16.16 11.42
CA GLY A 279 -0.80 -15.31 11.52
C GLY A 279 0.44 -15.90 10.82
N GLN A 280 0.52 -17.21 10.62
CA GLN A 280 1.66 -17.80 9.91
C GLN A 280 1.58 -17.48 8.42
N TYR A 281 0.39 -17.53 7.82
CA TYR A 281 0.17 -17.09 6.45
C TYR A 281 0.46 -15.59 6.28
N ASP A 282 0.01 -14.74 7.21
CA ASP A 282 0.30 -13.30 7.20
C ASP A 282 1.82 -13.02 7.12
N LEU A 283 2.60 -13.66 8.00
CA LEU A 283 4.05 -13.50 8.05
C LEU A 283 4.76 -14.10 6.83
N ARG A 284 4.23 -15.21 6.30
CA ARG A 284 4.73 -15.84 5.08
C ARG A 284 4.55 -14.95 3.85
N ILE A 285 3.41 -14.26 3.73
CA ILE A 285 3.17 -13.31 2.64
C ILE A 285 4.20 -12.18 2.70
N ILE A 286 4.46 -11.61 3.89
CA ILE A 286 5.47 -10.57 4.08
C ILE A 286 6.87 -11.07 3.69
N ALA A 287 7.25 -12.26 4.17
CA ALA A 287 8.58 -12.82 3.93
C ALA A 287 8.81 -13.16 2.45
N ALA A 288 7.85 -13.80 1.79
CA ALA A 288 7.91 -14.09 0.36
C ALA A 288 7.98 -12.80 -0.47
N SER A 289 7.21 -11.77 -0.10
CA SER A 289 7.22 -10.47 -0.80
C SER A 289 8.58 -9.77 -0.68
N ARG A 290 9.19 -9.78 0.51
CA ARG A 290 10.54 -9.24 0.73
C ARG A 290 11.54 -9.87 -0.21
N LEU A 291 11.58 -11.21 -0.25
CA LEU A 291 12.56 -11.94 -1.06
C LEU A 291 12.31 -11.77 -2.56
N ALA A 292 11.05 -11.79 -2.99
CA ALA A 292 10.70 -11.63 -4.40
C ALA A 292 10.91 -10.21 -4.95
N LEU A 293 10.78 -9.19 -4.11
CA LEU A 293 10.97 -7.78 -4.47
C LEU A 293 12.36 -7.22 -4.10
N LEU A 294 13.25 -8.08 -3.60
CA LEU A 294 14.56 -7.69 -3.07
C LEU A 294 15.39 -6.93 -4.12
N GLY A 295 15.87 -5.74 -3.75
CA GLY A 295 16.63 -4.86 -4.65
C GLY A 295 15.81 -4.17 -5.74
N LEU A 296 14.49 -4.33 -5.74
CA LEU A 296 13.55 -3.65 -6.65
C LEU A 296 12.60 -2.72 -5.90
N VAL A 297 11.99 -3.22 -4.82
CA VAL A 297 11.11 -2.47 -3.91
C VAL A 297 11.46 -2.87 -2.49
N ASP A 298 12.40 -2.15 -1.88
CA ASP A 298 12.96 -2.54 -0.59
C ASP A 298 12.13 -2.09 0.63
N ASN A 299 11.05 -1.35 0.40
CA ASN A 299 10.16 -0.91 1.48
C ASN A 299 8.91 -1.79 1.52
N ILE A 300 8.90 -2.75 2.45
CA ILE A 300 7.77 -3.64 2.70
C ILE A 300 7.05 -3.18 3.97
N VAL A 301 5.78 -2.83 3.81
CA VAL A 301 4.98 -2.22 4.87
C VAL A 301 4.19 -3.28 5.65
N ALA A 302 4.41 -3.34 6.96
CA ALA A 302 3.54 -4.03 7.90
C ALA A 302 2.35 -3.12 8.25
N TYR A 303 1.25 -3.24 7.49
CA TYR A 303 0.10 -2.35 7.63
C TYR A 303 -0.73 -2.67 8.89
N TRP A 304 -0.33 -2.06 10.01
CA TRP A 304 -0.88 -2.32 11.34
C TRP A 304 -2.39 -2.10 11.45
N VAL A 305 -2.98 -1.22 10.64
CA VAL A 305 -4.44 -0.99 10.61
C VAL A 305 -5.18 -2.28 10.21
N SER A 306 -4.63 -3.06 9.27
CA SER A 306 -5.25 -4.31 8.82
C SER A 306 -4.82 -5.55 9.63
N MET A 307 -3.61 -5.54 10.17
CA MET A 307 -2.99 -6.69 10.85
C MET A 307 -3.21 -6.68 12.37
N GLY A 308 -3.35 -5.50 12.97
CA GLY A 308 -3.21 -5.27 14.41
C GLY A 308 -1.75 -5.18 14.87
N ASP A 309 -1.54 -4.51 16.00
CA ASP A 309 -0.20 -4.10 16.48
C ASP A 309 0.77 -5.25 16.72
N LYS A 310 0.29 -6.35 17.31
CA LYS A 310 1.14 -7.49 17.69
C LYS A 310 1.67 -8.22 16.46
N LEU A 311 0.80 -8.43 15.47
CA LEU A 311 1.18 -9.09 14.23
C LEU A 311 2.06 -8.16 13.37
N ALA A 312 1.77 -6.86 13.33
CA ALA A 312 2.63 -5.90 12.64
C ALA A 312 4.05 -5.85 13.24
N GLN A 313 4.19 -5.92 14.57
CA GLN A 313 5.51 -6.05 15.21
C GLN A 313 6.20 -7.37 14.88
N ALA A 314 5.46 -8.49 14.82
CA ALA A 314 6.05 -9.77 14.38
C ALA A 314 6.50 -9.71 12.91
N ALA A 315 5.76 -9.02 12.04
CA ALA A 315 6.11 -8.86 10.62
C ALA A 315 7.43 -8.12 10.41
N LEU A 316 7.82 -7.24 11.35
CA LEU A 316 9.13 -6.57 11.35
C LEU A 316 10.31 -7.55 11.54
N SER A 317 10.06 -8.78 11.99
CA SER A 317 11.04 -9.87 12.07
C SER A 317 10.84 -10.92 10.97
N HIS A 318 10.02 -10.62 9.96
CA HIS A 318 9.68 -11.53 8.86
C HIS A 318 9.78 -10.83 7.49
N GLY A 319 10.50 -9.71 7.40
CA GLY A 319 10.80 -9.03 6.13
C GLY A 319 10.22 -7.63 5.97
N ALA A 320 9.26 -7.22 6.80
CA ALA A 320 8.79 -5.83 6.82
C ALA A 320 9.84 -4.91 7.46
N ASN A 321 9.88 -3.66 7.00
CA ASN A 321 10.79 -2.64 7.53
C ASN A 321 10.09 -1.28 7.74
N ASP A 322 8.78 -1.21 7.52
CA ASP A 322 8.00 0.01 7.60
C ASP A 322 6.64 -0.27 8.24
N LEU A 323 6.16 0.61 9.12
CA LEU A 323 4.84 0.51 9.76
C LEU A 323 3.75 1.31 9.04
N GLY A 324 4.03 1.86 7.86
CA GLY A 324 3.13 2.76 7.15
C GLY A 324 3.18 4.13 7.81
N GLY A 325 2.08 4.57 8.41
CA GLY A 325 2.02 5.86 9.07
C GLY A 325 1.10 5.91 10.29
N THR A 326 0.91 7.12 10.80
CA THR A 326 0.04 7.41 11.94
C THR A 326 -1.43 7.21 11.62
N PHE A 327 -1.81 7.33 10.34
CA PHE A 327 -3.15 7.06 9.80
C PHE A 327 -4.28 7.67 10.63
N TYR A 328 -4.12 8.92 11.07
CA TYR A 328 -5.21 9.64 11.71
C TYR A 328 -6.39 9.74 10.74
N ASN A 329 -7.59 9.37 11.20
CA ASN A 329 -8.84 9.37 10.41
C ASN A 329 -8.89 8.32 9.28
N GLU A 330 -8.24 7.15 9.43
CA GLU A 330 -8.40 6.03 8.49
C GLU A 330 -9.82 5.44 8.56
N ALA A 331 -10.63 5.74 7.55
CA ALA A 331 -12.05 5.37 7.54
C ALA A 331 -12.36 4.08 6.75
N VAL A 332 -11.51 3.69 5.80
CA VAL A 332 -11.82 2.62 4.84
C VAL A 332 -11.67 1.24 5.48
N ILE A 333 -10.53 0.95 6.12
CA ILE A 333 -10.35 -0.31 6.85
C ILE A 333 -11.16 -0.30 8.15
N SER A 334 -11.33 0.86 8.78
CA SER A 334 -12.23 0.98 9.94
C SER A 334 -13.66 0.54 9.59
N ALA A 335 -14.18 0.94 8.43
CA ALA A 335 -15.50 0.52 7.95
C ALA A 335 -15.55 -0.98 7.61
N ALA A 336 -14.51 -1.54 6.98
CA ALA A 336 -14.47 -2.96 6.62
C ALA A 336 -14.34 -3.87 7.86
N SER A 337 -13.52 -3.49 8.83
CA SER A 337 -13.25 -4.26 10.05
C SER A 337 -14.29 -4.07 11.16
N GLY A 338 -15.06 -2.97 11.10
CA GLY A 338 -15.99 -2.59 12.16
C GLY A 338 -15.31 -2.07 13.44
N ARG A 339 -14.02 -1.74 13.38
CA ARG A 339 -13.24 -1.17 14.49
C ARG A 339 -12.71 0.19 14.08
N GLU A 340 -12.98 1.21 14.90
CA GLU A 340 -12.48 2.56 14.64
C GLU A 340 -10.97 2.64 14.88
N SER A 341 -10.21 3.04 13.86
CA SER A 341 -8.81 3.41 14.00
C SER A 341 -8.70 4.91 14.27
N ALA A 342 -8.45 5.29 15.52
CA ALA A 342 -8.18 6.67 15.89
C ALA A 342 -6.80 7.18 15.40
N GLY A 343 -6.04 6.34 14.67
CA GLY A 343 -4.64 6.55 14.37
C GLY A 343 -3.71 6.16 15.53
N LYS A 344 -2.41 6.35 15.33
CA LYS A 344 -1.38 6.17 16.35
C LYS A 344 -0.49 7.40 16.41
N ARG A 345 0.00 7.74 17.60
CA ARG A 345 1.05 8.75 17.71
C ARG A 345 2.38 8.23 17.18
N ALA A 346 3.23 9.15 16.75
CA ALA A 346 4.56 8.83 16.24
C ALA A 346 5.45 8.11 17.27
N ASP A 347 5.35 8.47 18.55
CA ASP A 347 6.10 7.82 19.64
C ASP A 347 5.63 6.37 19.88
N GLU A 348 4.36 6.06 19.63
CA GLU A 348 3.85 4.68 19.68
C GLU A 348 4.44 3.81 18.56
N LEU A 349 4.49 4.34 17.33
CA LEU A 349 5.10 3.63 16.19
C LEU A 349 6.62 3.47 16.38
N ALA A 350 7.29 4.50 16.89
CA ALA A 350 8.71 4.43 17.24
C ALA A 350 8.96 3.37 18.34
N TYR A 351 8.08 3.28 19.34
CA TYR A 351 8.15 2.25 20.38
C TYR A 351 7.98 0.83 19.81
N MET A 352 7.03 0.63 18.89
CA MET A 352 6.82 -0.66 18.21
C MET A 352 8.09 -1.09 17.43
N LEU A 353 8.69 -0.19 16.67
CA LEU A 353 9.94 -0.45 15.94
C LEU A 353 11.09 -0.79 16.89
N LYS A 354 11.29 0.01 17.93
CA LYS A 354 12.35 -0.19 18.92
C LYS A 354 12.21 -1.53 19.63
N THR A 355 10.98 -1.90 20.01
CA THR A 355 10.70 -3.18 20.69
C THR A 355 10.94 -4.39 19.77
N ALA A 356 10.76 -4.22 18.46
CA ALA A 356 11.10 -5.22 17.44
C ALA A 356 12.60 -5.21 17.03
N GLY A 357 13.45 -4.43 17.71
CA GLY A 357 14.89 -4.39 17.47
C GLY A 357 15.32 -3.55 16.26
N TRP A 358 14.49 -2.61 15.81
CA TRP A 358 14.80 -1.66 14.75
C TRP A 358 15.18 -0.29 15.31
N GLU A 359 16.04 0.44 14.60
CA GLU A 359 16.21 1.87 14.86
C GLU A 359 15.04 2.64 14.25
N PRO A 360 14.25 3.41 15.02
CA PRO A 360 13.06 4.07 14.50
C PRO A 360 13.39 5.37 13.76
N TYR A 361 12.85 5.52 12.54
CA TYR A 361 12.95 6.73 11.73
C TYR A 361 11.58 7.20 11.22
N GLU A 362 11.35 8.50 11.28
CA GLU A 362 10.33 9.16 10.47
C GLU A 362 10.86 9.32 9.05
N ARG A 363 10.05 9.05 8.03
CA ARG A 363 10.44 9.20 6.62
C ARG A 363 9.53 10.16 5.87
N ASP A 364 9.97 10.61 4.69
CA ASP A 364 9.10 11.25 3.71
C ASP A 364 8.28 10.22 2.90
N THR A 365 7.41 10.73 2.02
CA THR A 365 6.49 9.93 1.20
C THR A 365 7.22 9.03 0.20
N THR A 366 8.38 9.47 -0.32
CA THR A 366 9.15 8.79 -1.37
C THR A 366 10.32 7.96 -0.86
N TYR A 367 10.52 7.88 0.47
CA TYR A 367 11.61 7.15 1.12
C TYR A 367 13.01 7.68 0.80
N GLU A 368 13.12 8.96 0.46
CA GLU A 368 14.39 9.64 0.15
C GLU A 368 15.04 10.24 1.40
N LYS A 369 14.22 10.71 2.35
CA LYS A 369 14.69 11.32 3.61
C LYS A 369 14.20 10.53 4.81
N TYR A 370 15.09 10.40 5.79
CA TYR A 370 14.84 9.75 7.08
C TYR A 370 15.33 10.67 8.21
N TYR A 371 14.52 10.77 9.25
CA TYR A 371 14.78 11.55 10.45
C TYR A 371 14.68 10.60 11.63
N ARG A 372 15.71 10.54 12.48
CA ARG A 372 15.68 9.64 13.63
C ARG A 372 14.53 10.02 14.55
N ALA A 373 13.68 9.06 14.89
CA ALA A 373 12.51 9.33 15.72
C ALA A 373 12.95 9.67 17.15
N GLY A 374 12.43 10.78 17.68
CA GLY A 374 12.78 11.28 19.02
C GLY A 374 13.88 12.34 19.04
N ASP A 375 14.65 12.49 17.95
CA ASP A 375 15.43 13.71 17.74
C ASP A 375 14.44 14.81 17.35
N GLN A 376 14.45 15.95 18.04
CA GLN A 376 13.54 17.07 17.72
C GLN A 376 13.76 17.52 16.28
N VAL A 377 12.88 17.11 15.36
CA VAL A 377 12.87 17.61 14.00
C VAL A 377 12.27 19.01 14.06
N ALA A 378 13.12 20.03 13.97
CA ALA A 378 12.67 21.41 13.76
C ALA A 378 11.96 21.46 12.40
N HIS A 379 10.62 21.53 12.40
CA HIS A 379 9.80 21.64 11.20
C HIS A 379 9.69 23.08 10.71
#